data_AF-A0A1V5X588-F1
#
_entry.id   AF-A0A1V5X588-F1
#
_cell.length_a   1.000
_cell.length_b   1.000
_cell.length_c   1.000
_cell.angle_alpha   90.00
_cell.angle_beta   90.00
_cell.angle_gamma   90.00
#
_symmetry.space_group_name_H-M   'P 1'
#
loop_
_entity.id
_entity.type
_entity.pdbx_description
1 polymer ?
#
loop_
_entity_poly.entity_id
_entity_poly.type
_entity_poly.pdbx_seq_one_letter_code
_entity_poly.pdbx_strand_id
1 'polypeptide(L)'
;MAIQRSTPTAITISTALNSLTSSTTAYAQSTEVSSGTSSNVTDIVANWTIVVGTITASASTRVNVYCWGTNDDTGYPGGSATAEVITGTAGSLTISANGSGVLRFLKSTLAHTTGLTMRDEASVVQALGFVPRRWGLVFQNQTGANLAASGHSAEYVETYYN
;
A
#
# COMPACT_ATOMS: atom_id res chain seq x y z
N MET A 1 19.83 -22.74 10.92
CA MET A 1 18.69 -21.80 10.95
C MET A 1 17.83 -22.13 9.75
N ALA A 2 16.56 -22.46 9.97
CA ALA A 2 15.62 -22.77 8.89
C ALA A 2 14.82 -21.51 8.56
N ILE A 3 14.55 -21.28 7.28
CA ILE A 3 13.66 -20.21 6.85
C ILE A 3 12.21 -20.62 7.13
N GLN A 4 11.45 -19.74 7.78
CA GLN A 4 10.03 -19.92 8.09
C GLN A 4 9.22 -18.75 7.53
N ARG A 5 7.91 -18.96 7.37
CA ARG A 5 6.97 -17.93 6.91
C ARG A 5 5.81 -17.85 7.88
N SER A 6 5.38 -16.63 8.19
CA SER A 6 4.17 -16.41 8.98
C SER A 6 2.93 -16.87 8.19
N THR A 7 1.82 -17.07 8.88
CA THR A 7 0.52 -17.08 8.19
C THR A 7 0.20 -15.68 7.66
N PRO A 8 -0.61 -15.56 6.59
CA PRO A 8 -1.08 -14.26 6.13
C PRO A 8 -1.84 -13.52 7.24
N THR A 9 -1.47 -12.26 7.47
CA THR A 9 -2.12 -11.37 8.43
C THR A 9 -2.79 -10.22 7.68
N ALA A 10 -4.07 -9.99 7.94
CA ALA A 10 -4.82 -8.94 7.27
C ALA A 10 -4.30 -7.54 7.65
N ILE A 11 -4.21 -6.67 6.65
CA ILE A 11 -3.94 -5.24 6.82
C ILE A 11 -5.27 -4.51 6.72
N THR A 12 -5.61 -3.69 7.72
CA THR A 12 -6.84 -2.91 7.67
C THR A 12 -6.72 -1.80 6.63
N ILE A 13 -7.65 -1.79 5.69
CA ILE A 13 -7.87 -0.74 4.70
C ILE A 13 -9.24 -0.12 4.95
N SER A 14 -9.34 1.21 4.83
CA SER A 14 -10.58 1.91 5.14
C SER A 14 -11.48 2.01 3.92
N THR A 15 -12.70 2.50 4.15
CA THR A 15 -13.63 2.88 3.08
C THR A 15 -13.10 4.01 2.20
N ALA A 16 -11.98 4.65 2.52
CA ALA A 16 -11.35 5.63 1.63
C ALA A 16 -10.84 5.00 0.32
N LEU A 17 -10.56 3.69 0.33
CA LEU A 17 -10.23 2.96 -0.89
C LEU A 17 -11.48 2.62 -1.72
N ASN A 18 -12.63 2.49 -1.06
CA ASN A 18 -13.91 2.28 -1.72
C ASN A 18 -14.27 3.54 -2.50
N SER A 19 -14.48 3.41 -3.81
CA SER A 19 -14.76 4.55 -4.67
C SER A 19 -13.64 5.60 -4.70
N LEU A 20 -12.39 5.21 -4.40
CA LEU A 20 -11.23 6.11 -4.52
C LEU A 20 -11.20 6.73 -5.92
N THR A 21 -11.19 8.06 -5.99
CA THR A 21 -11.24 8.81 -7.25
C THR A 21 -9.92 8.70 -7.99
N SER A 22 -9.96 8.77 -9.32
CA SER A 22 -8.74 8.83 -10.13
C SER A 22 -8.03 10.16 -9.87
N SER A 23 -6.81 10.14 -9.31
CA SER A 23 -6.10 11.35 -8.89
C SER A 23 -4.58 11.16 -8.82
N THR A 24 -3.86 12.27 -9.03
CA THR A 24 -2.40 12.34 -8.79
C THR A 24 -2.05 12.76 -7.37
N THR A 25 -3.01 13.26 -6.60
CA THR A 25 -2.81 13.83 -5.25
C THR A 25 -3.71 13.21 -4.19
N ALA A 26 -4.83 12.58 -4.55
CA ALA A 26 -5.73 11.89 -3.62
C ALA A 26 -5.47 10.38 -3.64
N TYR A 27 -5.12 9.85 -2.47
CA TYR A 27 -4.72 8.46 -2.25
C TYR A 27 -5.55 7.88 -1.09
N ALA A 28 -5.46 6.57 -0.92
CA ALA A 28 -5.92 5.89 0.29
C ALA A 28 -4.73 5.21 0.98
N GLN A 29 -4.69 5.23 2.30
CA GLN A 29 -3.67 4.54 3.09
C GLN A 29 -4.28 3.44 3.96
N SER A 30 -3.48 2.41 4.27
CA SER A 30 -3.82 1.38 5.24
C SER A 30 -3.58 1.85 6.68
N THR A 31 -3.98 1.03 7.66
CA THR A 31 -3.42 1.14 9.01
C THR A 31 -1.94 0.79 8.99
N GLU A 32 -1.22 1.30 9.98
CA GLU A 32 0.13 0.85 10.32
C GLU A 32 0.13 -0.67 10.52
N VAL A 33 1.19 -1.30 10.05
CA VAL A 33 1.62 -2.64 10.40
C VAL A 33 2.91 -2.52 11.19
N SER A 34 2.95 -3.16 12.36
CA SER A 34 4.18 -3.33 13.14
C SER A 34 4.80 -4.69 12.81
N SER A 35 6.06 -4.70 12.41
CA SER A 35 6.77 -5.95 12.10
C SER A 35 7.06 -6.75 13.37
N GLY A 36 7.09 -8.08 13.25
CA GLY A 36 7.36 -8.98 14.37
C GLY A 36 8.74 -8.72 15.01
N THR A 37 8.80 -8.57 16.34
CA THR A 37 10.04 -8.30 17.08
C THR A 37 10.73 -9.55 17.63
N SER A 38 10.07 -10.71 17.60
CA SER A 38 10.54 -11.95 18.23
C SER A 38 11.30 -12.88 17.29
N SER A 39 11.38 -12.55 16.00
CA SER A 39 12.01 -13.38 14.97
C SER A 39 12.94 -12.54 14.10
N ASN A 40 13.99 -13.16 13.55
CA ASN A 40 14.91 -12.49 12.62
C ASN A 40 14.22 -12.34 11.26
N VAL A 41 13.30 -11.38 11.14
CA VAL A 41 12.58 -11.07 9.90
C VAL A 41 13.59 -10.61 8.84
N THR A 42 13.46 -11.18 7.66
CA THR A 42 14.36 -10.94 6.51
C THR A 42 13.64 -10.39 5.30
N ASP A 43 12.34 -10.68 5.18
CA ASP A 43 11.49 -10.12 4.14
C ASP A 43 10.05 -10.00 4.65
N ILE A 44 9.32 -9.05 4.08
CA ILE A 44 7.91 -8.79 4.34
C ILE A 44 7.24 -8.62 2.98
N VAL A 45 6.40 -9.58 2.60
CA VAL A 45 5.66 -9.53 1.34
C VAL A 45 4.25 -9.03 1.65
N ALA A 46 3.90 -7.89 1.09
CA ALA A 46 2.55 -7.36 1.11
C ALA A 46 1.79 -7.89 -0.10
N ASN A 47 0.56 -8.34 0.13
CA ASN A 47 -0.37 -8.81 -0.88
C ASN A 47 -1.62 -7.94 -0.82
N TRP A 48 -2.21 -7.62 -1.97
CA TRP A 48 -3.42 -6.83 -2.02
C TRP A 48 -4.32 -7.26 -3.17
N THR A 49 -5.61 -7.01 -2.97
CA THR A 49 -6.65 -7.16 -3.97
C THR A 49 -7.32 -5.81 -4.17
N ILE A 50 -7.35 -5.33 -5.41
CA ILE A 50 -8.03 -4.10 -5.80
C ILE A 50 -9.06 -4.41 -6.88
N VAL A 51 -10.28 -3.94 -6.70
CA VAL A 51 -11.36 -4.11 -7.68
C VAL A 51 -11.57 -2.81 -8.45
N VAL A 52 -11.34 -2.87 -9.75
CA VAL A 52 -11.54 -1.74 -10.67
C VAL A 52 -13.03 -1.51 -10.87
N GLY A 53 -13.44 -0.25 -10.87
CA GLY A 53 -14.81 0.13 -11.22
C GLY A 53 -15.08 0.05 -12.73
N THR A 54 -16.05 0.84 -13.18
CA THR A 54 -16.33 1.04 -14.61
C THR A 54 -15.32 2.00 -15.20
N ILE A 55 -14.51 1.55 -16.15
CA ILE A 55 -13.43 2.34 -16.76
C ILE A 55 -13.50 2.32 -18.29
N THR A 56 -12.84 3.29 -18.92
CA THR A 56 -12.44 3.20 -20.32
C THR A 56 -10.98 2.79 -20.36
N ALA A 57 -10.70 1.52 -20.66
CA ALA A 57 -9.34 0.99 -20.62
C ALA A 57 -8.41 1.67 -21.63
N SER A 58 -7.17 1.93 -21.21
CA SER A 58 -6.11 2.48 -22.05
C SER A 58 -4.75 1.96 -21.61
N ALA A 59 -3.68 2.29 -22.34
CA ALA A 59 -2.32 1.94 -21.93
C ALA A 59 -1.86 2.64 -20.64
N SER A 60 -2.61 3.64 -20.15
CA SER A 60 -2.28 4.40 -18.94
C SER A 60 -3.20 4.13 -17.76
N THR A 61 -4.30 3.39 -17.94
CA THR A 61 -5.26 3.07 -16.86
C THR A 61 -4.66 2.08 -15.89
N ARG A 62 -4.23 2.55 -14.73
CA ARG A 62 -3.47 1.75 -13.76
C ARG A 62 -3.84 2.06 -12.32
N VAL A 63 -3.51 1.12 -11.44
CA VAL A 63 -3.48 1.34 -9.99
C VAL A 63 -2.02 1.22 -9.57
N ASN A 64 -1.53 2.23 -8.85
CA ASN A 64 -0.18 2.21 -8.28
C ASN A 64 -0.28 1.95 -6.79
N VAL A 65 0.62 1.12 -6.28
CA VAL A 65 0.76 0.83 -4.86
C VAL A 65 2.15 1.22 -4.42
N TYR A 66 2.20 1.91 -3.29
CA TYR A 66 3.38 2.40 -2.63
C TYR A 66 3.41 1.87 -1.20
N CYS A 67 4.58 1.91 -0.58
CA CYS A 67 4.74 1.73 0.86
C CYS A 67 5.44 2.91 1.50
N TRP A 68 5.25 3.04 2.79
CA TRP A 68 6.11 3.84 3.67
C TRP A 68 6.65 2.92 4.77
N GLY A 69 7.76 3.30 5.37
CA GLY A 69 8.32 2.57 6.50
C GLY A 69 9.24 3.43 7.36
N THR A 70 9.30 3.12 8.65
CA THR A 70 10.14 3.80 9.62
C THR A 70 10.73 2.81 10.63
N ASN A 71 11.87 3.18 11.22
CA ASN A 71 12.49 2.49 12.35
C ASN A 71 12.24 3.22 13.69
N ASP A 72 11.43 4.29 13.67
CA ASP A 72 10.95 4.99 14.85
C ASP A 72 9.70 4.28 15.44
N ASP A 73 9.56 4.35 16.75
CA ASP A 73 8.45 3.82 17.55
C ASP A 73 7.38 4.89 17.85
N THR A 74 7.52 6.11 17.35
CA THR A 74 6.62 7.21 17.72
C THR A 74 6.17 8.06 16.54
N GLY A 75 7.05 8.32 15.57
CA GLY A 75 6.75 9.15 14.40
C GLY A 75 6.27 8.37 13.18
N TYR A 76 5.56 9.09 12.31
CA TYR A 76 5.26 8.65 10.94
C TYR A 76 6.06 9.49 9.95
N PRO A 77 6.50 8.91 8.83
CA PRO A 77 7.21 9.68 7.79
C PRO A 77 6.22 10.60 7.07
N GLY A 78 6.63 11.83 6.78
CA GLY A 78 5.75 12.86 6.19
C GLY A 78 5.90 14.18 6.93
N GLY A 79 5.30 15.27 6.43
CA GLY A 79 5.57 16.61 6.96
C GLY A 79 4.44 17.62 6.83
N SER A 80 3.76 17.90 7.94
CA SER A 80 2.71 18.93 8.10
C SER A 80 1.46 18.76 7.23
N ALA A 81 0.35 19.39 7.62
CA ALA A 81 -0.96 19.29 6.98
C ALA A 81 -0.99 19.57 5.46
N THR A 82 0.06 20.21 4.92
CA THR A 82 0.20 20.56 3.50
C THR A 82 1.16 19.66 2.72
N ALA A 83 1.89 18.75 3.37
CA ALA A 83 2.76 17.78 2.71
C ALA A 83 2.65 16.38 3.37
N GLU A 84 1.96 15.46 2.67
CA GLU A 84 2.12 14.01 2.84
C GLU A 84 1.95 13.53 4.30
N VAL A 85 0.83 13.84 4.93
CA VAL A 85 0.57 13.40 6.32
C VAL A 85 0.21 11.92 6.35
N ILE A 86 1.21 11.06 6.45
CA ILE A 86 1.01 9.66 6.86
C ILE A 86 0.65 9.66 8.34
N THR A 87 -0.45 9.01 8.69
CA THR A 87 -0.96 8.96 10.07
C THR A 87 -0.92 7.57 10.67
N GLY A 88 -0.57 6.55 9.88
CA GLY A 88 -0.71 5.15 10.26
C GLY A 88 -2.16 4.70 10.49
N THR A 89 -3.13 5.53 10.12
CA THR A 89 -4.55 5.23 10.27
C THR A 89 -5.16 5.06 8.90
N ALA A 90 -5.90 3.96 8.70
CA ALA A 90 -6.54 3.71 7.42
C ALA A 90 -7.51 4.85 7.06
N GLY A 91 -7.36 5.44 5.89
CA GLY A 91 -8.07 6.68 5.55
C GLY A 91 -7.64 7.28 4.23
N SER A 92 -8.24 8.42 3.91
CA SER A 92 -7.79 9.23 2.78
C SER A 92 -6.44 9.85 3.10
N LEU A 93 -5.62 10.02 2.06
CA LEU A 93 -4.31 10.61 2.15
C LEU A 93 -4.13 11.60 0.99
N THR A 94 -3.66 12.80 1.30
CA THR A 94 -3.31 13.80 0.28
C THR A 94 -1.80 13.88 0.13
N ILE A 95 -1.33 13.63 -1.09
CA ILE A 95 0.07 13.74 -1.50
C ILE A 95 0.23 14.99 -2.37
N SER A 96 1.40 15.64 -2.27
CA SER A 96 1.73 16.79 -3.09
C SER A 96 1.71 16.42 -4.58
N ALA A 97 1.30 17.37 -5.42
CA ALA A 97 1.37 17.20 -6.88
C ALA A 97 2.81 17.04 -7.40
N ASN A 98 3.80 17.46 -6.61
CA ASN A 98 5.22 17.34 -6.92
C ASN A 98 5.80 15.96 -6.55
N GLY A 99 4.96 15.03 -6.06
CA GLY A 99 5.35 13.70 -5.64
C GLY A 99 5.51 13.58 -4.13
N SER A 100 6.10 12.47 -3.68
CA SER A 100 6.40 12.20 -2.27
C SER A 100 7.85 11.78 -2.09
N GLY A 101 8.51 12.37 -1.09
CA GLY A 101 9.85 11.95 -0.66
C GLY A 101 9.84 10.72 0.24
N VAL A 102 8.69 10.41 0.85
CA VAL A 102 8.55 9.38 1.90
C VAL A 102 7.99 8.07 1.39
N LEU A 103 7.22 8.09 0.31
CA LEU A 103 6.70 6.88 -0.31
C LEU A 103 7.77 6.18 -1.16
N ARG A 104 7.72 4.85 -1.17
CA ARG A 104 8.50 3.99 -2.07
C ARG A 104 7.55 3.21 -2.94
N PHE A 105 7.85 3.16 -4.23
CA PHE A 105 7.03 2.46 -5.20
C PHE A 105 7.16 0.95 -5.01
N LEU A 106 6.03 0.25 -4.93
CA LEU A 106 5.98 -1.20 -4.91
C LEU A 106 5.67 -1.74 -6.31
N LYS A 107 4.50 -1.37 -6.84
CA LYS A 107 4.02 -1.92 -8.10
C LYS A 107 3.00 -1.01 -8.78
N SER A 108 2.94 -1.13 -10.10
CA SER A 108 1.91 -0.54 -10.92
C SER A 108 1.28 -1.65 -11.74
N THR A 109 -0.04 -1.74 -11.71
CA THR A 109 -0.77 -2.80 -12.39
C THR A 109 -1.80 -2.19 -13.33
N LEU A 110 -1.81 -2.67 -14.57
CA LEU A 110 -2.67 -2.17 -15.64
C LEU A 110 -4.12 -2.68 -15.47
N ALA A 111 -5.05 -1.75 -15.40
CA ALA A 111 -6.48 -2.00 -15.44
C ALA A 111 -6.97 -1.99 -16.90
N HIS A 112 -6.93 -3.16 -17.55
CA HIS A 112 -7.22 -3.29 -18.98
C HIS A 112 -8.69 -3.59 -19.29
N THR A 113 -9.54 -3.76 -18.27
CA THR A 113 -10.98 -3.98 -18.43
C THR A 113 -11.76 -3.52 -17.20
N THR A 114 -13.05 -3.24 -17.38
CA THR A 114 -13.99 -2.93 -16.30
C THR A 114 -14.19 -4.12 -15.36
N GLY A 115 -14.36 -3.86 -14.07
CA GLY A 115 -14.66 -4.89 -13.07
C GLY A 115 -13.49 -5.84 -12.79
N LEU A 116 -12.28 -5.50 -13.26
CA LEU A 116 -11.09 -6.32 -13.04
C LEU A 116 -10.76 -6.42 -11.55
N THR A 117 -10.63 -7.64 -11.04
CA THR A 117 -10.04 -7.91 -9.73
C THR A 117 -8.54 -8.12 -9.90
N MET A 118 -7.76 -7.17 -9.42
CA MET A 118 -6.31 -7.16 -9.51
C MET A 118 -5.75 -7.70 -8.19
N ARG A 119 -5.14 -8.89 -8.23
CA ARG A 119 -4.43 -9.45 -7.08
C ARG A 119 -2.94 -9.40 -7.35
N ASP A 120 -2.21 -8.74 -6.46
CA ASP A 120 -0.79 -8.50 -6.61
C ASP A 120 -0.06 -8.59 -5.28
N GLU A 121 1.26 -8.72 -5.37
CA GLU A 121 2.17 -8.79 -4.24
C GLU A 121 3.49 -8.06 -4.54
N ALA A 122 4.17 -7.60 -3.50
CA ALA A 122 5.52 -7.07 -3.56
C ALA A 122 6.24 -7.13 -2.20
N SER A 123 7.58 -7.23 -2.24
CA SER A 123 8.42 -7.12 -1.05
C SER A 123 8.54 -5.66 -0.59
N VAL A 124 8.10 -5.40 0.65
CA VAL A 124 8.24 -4.12 1.33
C VAL A 124 9.71 -3.85 1.67
N VAL A 125 10.43 -4.90 2.09
CA VAL A 125 11.85 -4.80 2.47
C VAL A 125 12.71 -4.44 1.26
N GLN A 126 12.45 -5.02 0.10
CA GLN A 126 13.16 -4.69 -1.13
C GLN A 126 12.91 -3.24 -1.57
N ALA A 127 11.66 -2.75 -1.44
CA ALA A 127 11.32 -1.38 -1.82
C ALA A 127 11.88 -0.32 -0.87
N LEU A 128 11.97 -0.63 0.42
CA LEU A 128 12.52 0.26 1.44
C LEU A 128 14.05 0.16 1.58
N GLY A 129 14.63 -1.00 1.25
CA GLY A 129 16.05 -1.31 1.45
C GLY A 129 16.41 -1.75 2.88
N PHE A 130 15.42 -1.91 3.76
CA PHE A 130 15.58 -2.36 5.15
C PHE A 130 14.29 -3.01 5.65
N VAL A 131 14.38 -3.76 6.76
CA VAL A 131 13.19 -4.31 7.45
C VAL A 131 12.62 -3.21 8.36
N PRO A 132 11.47 -2.61 8.02
CA PRO A 132 10.91 -1.53 8.83
C PRO A 132 10.35 -2.07 10.15
N ARG A 133 10.38 -1.26 11.21
CA ARG A 133 9.64 -1.56 12.46
C ARG A 133 8.15 -1.28 12.29
N ARG A 134 7.83 -0.21 11.57
CA ARG A 134 6.46 0.22 11.24
C ARG A 134 6.37 0.57 9.78
N TRP A 135 5.30 0.15 9.13
CA TRP A 135 5.10 0.39 7.70
C TRP A 135 3.62 0.37 7.34
N GLY A 136 3.31 0.72 6.10
CA GLY A 136 1.95 0.63 5.58
C GLY A 136 1.91 0.78 4.07
N LEU A 137 0.71 0.57 3.52
CA LEU A 137 0.44 0.65 2.09
C LEU A 137 -0.30 1.93 1.74
N VAL A 138 -0.02 2.45 0.56
CA VAL A 138 -0.66 3.62 -0.02
C VAL A 138 -1.07 3.32 -1.44
N PHE A 139 -2.33 3.56 -1.75
CA PHE A 139 -2.97 3.21 -3.03
C PHE A 139 -3.29 4.47 -3.81
N GLN A 140 -2.92 4.45 -5.09
CA GLN A 140 -3.25 5.48 -6.05
C GLN A 140 -4.10 4.91 -7.16
N ASN A 141 -5.22 5.58 -7.44
CA ASN A 141 -6.02 5.28 -8.61
C ASN A 141 -5.65 6.22 -9.77
N GLN A 142 -5.26 5.66 -10.90
CA GLN A 142 -5.04 6.37 -12.17
C GLN A 142 -5.84 5.72 -13.32
N THR A 143 -6.99 5.14 -13.01
CA THR A 143 -7.82 4.41 -14.00
C THR A 143 -8.74 5.32 -14.82
N GLY A 144 -8.80 6.62 -14.53
CA GLY A 144 -9.69 7.58 -15.21
C GLY A 144 -11.15 7.55 -14.70
N ALA A 145 -11.48 6.63 -13.80
CA ALA A 145 -12.76 6.58 -13.09
C ALA A 145 -12.53 6.15 -11.63
N ASN A 146 -13.58 6.07 -10.82
CA ASN A 146 -13.46 5.61 -9.43
C ASN A 146 -13.21 4.10 -9.37
N LEU A 147 -12.49 3.65 -8.34
CA LEU A 147 -12.41 2.22 -8.01
C LEU A 147 -13.80 1.68 -7.59
N ALA A 148 -13.94 0.36 -7.51
CA ALA A 148 -15.17 -0.24 -7.02
C ALA A 148 -15.47 0.19 -5.57
N ALA A 149 -16.75 0.18 -5.21
CA ALA A 149 -17.20 0.57 -3.88
C ALA A 149 -16.93 -0.51 -2.79
N SER A 150 -16.47 -1.70 -3.18
CA SER A 150 -16.18 -2.81 -2.27
C SER A 150 -15.29 -3.85 -2.96
N GLY A 151 -14.87 -4.87 -2.20
CA GLY A 151 -14.10 -6.02 -2.70
C GLY A 151 -12.58 -5.87 -2.62
N HIS A 152 -12.09 -4.78 -2.02
CA HIS A 152 -10.66 -4.57 -1.79
C HIS A 152 -10.19 -5.31 -0.54
N SER A 153 -8.93 -5.75 -0.53
CA SER A 153 -8.29 -6.35 0.65
C SER A 153 -6.77 -6.18 0.60
N ALA A 154 -6.13 -6.28 1.76
CA ALA A 154 -4.67 -6.32 1.87
C ALA A 154 -4.27 -7.25 3.02
N GLU A 155 -3.14 -7.92 2.86
CA GLU A 155 -2.54 -8.83 3.84
C GLU A 155 -1.01 -8.84 3.70
N TYR A 156 -0.30 -9.38 4.68
CA TYR A 156 1.15 -9.55 4.59
C TYR A 156 1.62 -10.89 5.15
N VAL A 157 2.79 -11.30 4.71
CA VAL A 157 3.51 -12.48 5.20
C VAL A 157 4.96 -12.08 5.50
N GLU A 158 5.41 -12.43 6.70
CA GLU A 158 6.81 -12.25 7.11
C GLU A 158 7.60 -13.53 6.81
N THR A 159 8.83 -13.36 6.31
CA THR A 159 9.80 -14.44 6.15
C THR A 159 10.93 -14.21 7.15
N TYR A 160 11.21 -15.21 7.99
CA TYR A 160 12.12 -15.06 9.12
C TYR A 160 12.94 -16.32 9.39
N TYR A 161 14.03 -16.16 10.15
CA TYR A 161 14.78 -17.29 10.70
C TYR A 161 14.40 -17.57 12.16
N ASN A 162 14.33 -18.85 12.49
CA ASN A 162 14.26 -19.41 13.84
C ASN A 162 15.55 -20.20 14.13
#